data_AF-A0A1M6TL58-F1
#
_entry.id   AF-A0A1M6TL58-F1
#
_cell.length_a   1.000
_cell.length_b   1.000
_cell.length_c   1.000
_cell.angle_alpha   90.00
_cell.angle_beta   90.00
_cell.angle_gamma   90.00
#
_symmetry.space_group_name_H-M   'P 1'
#
loop_
_entity.id
_entity.type
_entity.pdbx_description
1 polymer ?
#
loop_
_entity_poly.entity_id
_entity_poly.type
_entity_poly.pdbx_seq_one_letter_code
_entity_poly.pdbx_strand_id
1 'polypeptide(L)'
;MMPLRRWVTLVILVVVVIVGVTWLRNENALNTPKPQPSVAVNGWSSGIGAVSSSDTGFDKQKMSFSATIWNNTNRTVYVTNVRVKLPSSLLNHVLSGSTLITVNKSLAPNATYKITGQFILDTKGMTKEQIVKLGNIEGFVVNTKS
;
A
#
# COMPACT_ATOMS: atom_id res chain seq x y z
N MET A 1 -10.71 4.65 -64.21
CA MET A 1 -9.91 3.49 -63.76
C MET A 1 -8.49 3.94 -63.46
N MET A 2 -8.06 3.96 -62.21
CA MET A 2 -6.66 4.29 -61.88
C MET A 2 -5.76 3.07 -62.16
N PRO A 3 -4.55 3.25 -62.72
CA PRO A 3 -3.66 2.14 -63.05
C PRO A 3 -3.22 1.40 -61.78
N LEU A 4 -3.23 0.06 -61.84
CA LEU A 4 -2.88 -0.87 -60.76
C LEU A 4 -1.60 -0.49 -60.00
N ARG A 5 -0.64 0.12 -60.69
CA ARG A 5 0.64 0.58 -60.15
C ARG A 5 0.51 1.70 -59.10
N ARG A 6 -0.52 2.56 -59.19
CA ARG A 6 -0.79 3.63 -58.21
C ARG A 6 -1.39 3.12 -56.90
N TRP A 7 -2.15 2.02 -56.96
CA TRP A 7 -2.73 1.38 -55.77
C TRP A 7 -1.67 0.73 -54.89
N VAL A 8 -0.68 0.06 -55.51
CA VAL A 8 0.42 -0.57 -54.79
C VAL A 8 1.25 0.46 -54.03
N THR A 9 1.56 1.61 -54.64
CA THR A 9 2.31 2.69 -53.98
C THR A 9 1.57 3.26 -52.78
N LEU A 10 0.25 3.45 -52.87
CA LEU A 10 -0.58 3.96 -51.77
C LEU A 10 -0.63 2.99 -50.59
N VAL A 11 -0.76 1.68 -50.85
CA VAL A 11 -0.80 0.66 -49.80
C VAL A 11 0.53 0.59 -49.05
N ILE A 12 1.66 0.64 -49.76
CA ILE A 12 2.99 0.63 -49.13
C ILE A 12 3.17 1.85 -48.23
N LEU A 13 2.75 3.03 -48.69
CA LEU A 13 2.91 4.27 -47.92
C LEU A 13 2.06 4.25 -46.63
N VAL A 14 0.85 3.71 -46.69
CA VAL A 14 0.00 3.51 -45.51
C VAL A 14 0.63 2.54 -44.51
N VAL A 15 1.22 1.43 -44.98
CA VAL A 15 1.90 0.47 -44.11
C VAL A 15 3.10 1.10 -43.40
N VAL A 16 3.92 1.89 -44.11
CA VAL A 16 5.07 2.60 -43.53
C VAL A 16 4.63 3.58 -42.44
N VAL A 17 3.53 4.32 -42.68
CA VAL A 17 2.97 5.24 -41.67
C VAL A 17 2.46 4.48 -40.44
N ILE A 18 1.75 3.36 -40.63
CA ILE A 18 1.25 2.55 -39.51
C ILE A 18 2.41 1.99 -38.68
N VAL A 19 3.45 1.46 -39.32
CA VAL A 19 4.63 0.90 -38.64
C VAL A 19 5.41 2.01 -37.92
N GLY A 20 5.56 3.20 -38.52
CA GLY A 20 6.20 4.34 -37.86
C GLY A 20 5.43 4.83 -36.63
N VAL A 21 4.09 4.89 -36.71
CA VAL A 21 3.23 5.32 -35.60
C VAL A 21 3.22 4.30 -34.46
N THR A 22 3.27 3.00 -34.75
CA THR A 22 3.36 1.96 -33.69
C THR A 22 4.73 1.95 -33.02
N TRP A 23 5.81 2.21 -33.76
CA TRP A 23 7.15 2.30 -33.19
C TRP A 23 7.29 3.49 -32.22
N LEU A 24 6.84 4.68 -32.62
CA LEU A 24 6.87 5.88 -31.78
C LEU A 24 6.04 5.75 -30.49
N ARG A 25 4.98 4.93 -30.49
CA ARG A 25 4.18 4.67 -29.28
C ARG A 25 4.87 3.72 -28.29
N ASN A 26 5.78 2.86 -28.76
CA ASN A 26 6.43 1.86 -27.93
C ASN A 26 7.55 2.43 -27.04
N GLU A 27 8.16 3.56 -27.43
CA GLU A 27 9.27 4.18 -26.69
C GLU A 27 8.82 4.81 -25.35
N ASN A 28 7.53 5.13 -25.22
CA ASN A 28 6.97 5.70 -23.99
C ASN A 28 6.70 4.65 -22.89
N ALA A 29 6.87 3.36 -23.17
CA ALA A 29 6.54 2.28 -22.24
C ALA A 29 7.65 1.95 -21.21
N LEU A 30 8.85 2.57 -21.31
CA LEU A 30 10.01 2.19 -20.48
C LEU A 30 10.29 3.11 -19.28
N ASN A 31 9.59 4.22 -19.13
CA ASN A 31 9.78 5.12 -17.99
C ASN A 31 8.86 4.73 -16.83
N THR A 32 9.05 3.53 -16.28
CA THR A 32 8.59 3.27 -14.90
C THR A 32 9.57 3.99 -13.97
N PRO A 33 9.12 4.97 -13.16
CA PRO A 33 10.00 5.65 -12.22
C PRO A 33 10.61 4.60 -11.29
N LYS A 34 11.95 4.48 -11.27
CA LYS A 34 12.62 3.66 -10.26
C LYS A 34 12.25 4.21 -8.88
N PRO A 35 11.79 3.37 -7.93
CA PRO A 35 11.42 3.84 -6.60
C PRO A 35 12.61 4.54 -5.95
N GLN A 36 12.42 5.78 -5.54
CA GLN A 36 13.47 6.54 -4.88
C GLN A 36 13.78 5.92 -3.51
N PRO A 37 15.07 5.84 -3.10
CA PRO A 37 15.46 5.35 -1.79
C PRO A 37 14.72 6.09 -0.68
N SER A 38 13.98 5.36 0.16
CA SER A 38 13.19 5.93 1.25
C SER A 38 13.09 4.96 2.42
N VAL A 39 12.65 5.47 3.57
CA VAL A 39 12.26 4.63 4.71
C VAL A 39 10.75 4.39 4.62
N ALA A 40 10.34 3.14 4.49
CA ALA A 40 8.95 2.77 4.29
C ALA A 40 8.61 1.45 5.00
N VAL A 41 7.33 1.15 5.11
CA VAL A 41 6.88 -0.19 5.53
C VAL A 41 6.92 -1.11 4.31
N ASN A 42 7.72 -2.17 4.36
CA ASN A 42 7.89 -3.12 3.25
C ASN A 42 7.00 -4.37 3.36
N GLY A 43 6.36 -4.59 4.50
CA GLY A 43 5.42 -5.68 4.73
C GLY A 43 4.68 -5.52 6.03
N TRP A 44 3.44 -6.01 6.08
CA TRP A 44 2.62 -6.00 7.28
C TRP A 44 1.55 -7.09 7.24
N SER A 45 1.03 -7.43 8.42
CA SER A 45 -0.09 -8.34 8.60
C SER A 45 -1.03 -7.81 9.68
N SER A 46 -2.30 -8.17 9.58
CA SER A 46 -3.31 -7.86 10.59
C SER A 46 -4.25 -9.03 10.80
N GLY A 47 -4.89 -9.08 11.97
CA GLY A 47 -5.93 -10.04 12.29
C GLY A 47 -6.94 -9.45 13.26
N ILE A 48 -8.18 -9.93 13.19
CA ILE A 48 -9.27 -9.58 14.09
C ILE A 48 -9.63 -10.82 14.90
N GLY A 49 -9.83 -10.65 16.21
CA GLY A 49 -10.30 -11.72 17.08
C GLY A 49 -10.81 -11.21 18.42
N ALA A 50 -11.09 -12.14 19.33
CA ALA A 50 -11.62 -11.82 20.65
C ALA A 50 -10.67 -10.91 21.45
N VAL A 51 -11.26 -10.01 22.26
CA VAL A 51 -10.48 -9.13 23.15
C VAL A 51 -9.75 -9.96 24.21
N SER A 52 -10.44 -10.94 24.79
CA SER A 52 -9.92 -11.91 25.75
C SER A 52 -10.39 -13.34 25.43
N SER A 53 -9.69 -14.35 25.94
CA SER A 53 -10.05 -15.77 25.76
C SER A 53 -11.40 -16.16 26.36
N SER A 54 -11.87 -15.40 27.35
CA SER A 54 -13.19 -15.57 27.98
C SER A 54 -14.31 -14.80 27.29
N ASP A 55 -14.00 -13.95 26.33
CA ASP A 55 -14.99 -13.14 25.61
C ASP A 55 -15.55 -13.93 24.44
N THR A 56 -16.74 -14.50 24.64
CA THR A 56 -17.46 -15.28 23.63
C THR A 56 -18.39 -14.42 22.76
N GLY A 57 -18.52 -13.13 23.09
CA GLY A 57 -19.35 -12.18 22.39
C GLY A 57 -18.68 -11.55 21.17
N PHE A 58 -19.50 -11.02 20.26
CA PHE A 58 -19.05 -10.22 19.13
C PHE A 58 -19.12 -8.72 19.40
N ASP A 59 -19.45 -8.30 20.62
CA ASP A 59 -19.67 -6.88 20.92
C ASP A 59 -18.39 -6.04 20.86
N LYS A 60 -17.25 -6.65 21.14
CA LYS A 60 -15.94 -6.03 20.98
C LYS A 60 -15.01 -6.99 20.30
N GLN A 61 -14.20 -6.47 19.37
CA GLN A 61 -13.16 -7.25 18.72
C GLN A 61 -11.83 -6.51 18.80
N LYS A 62 -10.76 -7.28 18.93
CA LYS A 62 -9.39 -6.79 18.93
C LYS A 62 -8.80 -6.98 17.54
N MET A 63 -8.45 -5.89 16.90
CA MET A 63 -7.64 -5.89 15.68
C MET A 63 -6.17 -5.72 16.07
N SER A 64 -5.34 -6.72 15.81
CA SER A 64 -3.90 -6.66 16.02
C SER A 64 -3.19 -6.54 14.68
N PHE A 65 -2.05 -5.84 14.65
CA PHE A 65 -1.20 -5.77 13.47
C PHE A 65 0.28 -5.84 13.80
N SER A 66 1.06 -6.21 12.79
CA SER A 66 2.52 -6.21 12.79
C SER A 66 3.00 -5.65 11.46
N ALA A 67 3.95 -4.72 11.49
CA ALA A 67 4.54 -4.13 10.29
C ALA A 67 6.07 -4.04 10.40
N THR A 68 6.76 -4.14 9.28
CA THR A 68 8.21 -4.02 9.19
C THR A 68 8.57 -2.73 8.47
N ILE A 69 9.24 -1.84 9.19
CA ILE A 69 9.87 -0.63 8.64
C ILE A 69 11.21 -1.05 8.05
N TRP A 70 11.52 -0.57 6.86
CA TRP A 70 12.79 -0.82 6.18
C TRP A 70 13.40 0.51 5.74
N ASN A 71 14.68 0.70 6.11
CA ASN A 71 15.47 1.79 5.58
C ASN A 71 16.17 1.35 4.28
N ASN A 72 15.55 1.59 3.13
CA ASN A 72 16.15 1.30 1.82
C ASN A 72 17.04 2.47 1.31
N THR A 73 17.53 3.32 2.21
CA THR A 73 18.48 4.39 1.86
C THR A 73 19.92 3.94 2.11
N ASN A 74 20.88 4.68 1.56
CA ASN A 74 22.32 4.48 1.77
C ASN A 74 22.86 5.18 3.04
N ARG A 75 21.98 5.75 3.88
CA ARG A 75 22.37 6.45 5.10
C ARG A 75 21.54 6.01 6.30
N THR A 76 22.04 6.27 7.50
CA THR A 76 21.25 6.07 8.72
C THR A 76 20.13 7.10 8.77
N VAL A 77 18.91 6.67 9.12
CA VAL A 77 17.73 7.55 9.24
C VAL A 77 17.08 7.36 10.60
N TYR A 78 16.74 8.47 11.26
CA TYR A 78 16.01 8.43 12.53
C TYR A 78 14.51 8.40 12.27
N VAL A 79 13.85 7.30 12.65
CA VAL A 79 12.40 7.13 12.57
C VAL A 79 11.78 7.59 13.89
N THR A 80 10.92 8.60 13.82
CA THR A 80 10.25 9.17 15.01
C THR A 80 9.01 8.36 15.36
N ASN A 81 8.10 8.21 14.40
CA ASN A 81 6.85 7.50 14.57
C ASN A 81 6.34 6.96 13.23
N VAL A 82 5.35 6.07 13.32
CA VAL A 82 4.63 5.53 12.17
C VAL A 82 3.14 5.77 12.39
N ARG A 83 2.48 6.33 11.39
CA ARG A 83 1.02 6.50 11.36
C ARG A 83 0.37 5.38 10.56
N VAL A 84 -0.52 4.63 11.18
CA VAL A 84 -1.39 3.63 10.55
C VAL A 84 -2.52 4.35 9.83
N LYS A 85 -2.78 4.01 8.57
CA LYS A 85 -3.94 4.47 7.82
C LYS A 85 -5.06 3.45 7.95
N LEU A 86 -6.17 3.87 8.55
CA LEU A 86 -7.37 3.07 8.67
C LEU A 86 -8.46 3.66 7.78
N PRO A 87 -9.28 2.82 7.11
CA PRO A 87 -10.46 3.30 6.40
C PRO A 87 -11.46 3.88 7.41
N SER A 88 -12.28 4.82 6.96
CA SER A 88 -13.30 5.46 7.83
C SER A 88 -14.27 4.44 8.44
N SER A 89 -14.60 3.38 7.69
CA SER A 89 -15.42 2.25 8.16
C SER A 89 -14.86 1.54 9.37
N LEU A 90 -13.54 1.53 9.56
CA LEU A 90 -12.89 0.91 10.71
C LEU A 90 -12.67 1.95 11.81
N LEU A 91 -12.24 3.16 11.44
CA LEU A 91 -11.93 4.24 12.37
C LEU A 91 -13.13 4.66 13.22
N ASN A 92 -14.34 4.68 12.63
CA ASN A 92 -15.59 4.99 13.33
C ASN A 92 -15.97 3.97 14.41
N HIS A 93 -15.36 2.78 14.38
CA HIS A 93 -15.59 1.72 15.34
C HIS A 93 -14.45 1.58 16.36
N VAL A 94 -13.39 2.40 16.30
CA VAL A 94 -12.28 2.29 17.25
C VAL A 94 -12.68 2.84 18.62
N LEU A 95 -12.77 1.95 19.61
CA LEU A 95 -12.95 2.29 21.02
C LEU A 95 -11.64 2.68 21.70
N SER A 96 -10.55 1.99 21.36
CA SER A 96 -9.23 2.28 21.91
C SER A 96 -8.10 1.79 21.00
N GLY A 97 -6.91 2.35 21.20
CA GLY A 97 -5.73 2.16 20.35
C GLY A 97 -5.27 3.48 19.74
N SER A 98 -4.03 3.52 19.27
CA SER A 98 -3.45 4.71 18.63
C SER A 98 -3.09 4.39 17.19
N THR A 99 -3.49 5.26 16.27
CA THR A 99 -3.00 5.22 14.89
C THR A 99 -1.57 5.73 14.79
N LEU A 100 -1.04 6.41 15.80
CA LEU A 100 0.34 6.90 15.86
C LEU A 100 1.18 6.02 16.79
N ILE A 101 2.15 5.32 16.22
CA ILE A 101 3.07 4.45 16.94
C ILE A 101 4.43 5.13 17.07
N THR A 102 4.85 5.42 18.30
CA THR A 102 6.18 5.98 18.58
C THR A 102 7.25 4.91 18.37
N VAL A 103 8.29 5.23 17.60
CA VAL A 103 9.39 4.31 17.28
C VAL A 103 10.70 4.82 17.87
N ASN A 104 11.06 6.08 17.63
CA ASN A 104 12.28 6.73 18.13
C ASN A 104 13.54 5.87 17.95
N LYS A 105 13.80 5.43 16.71
CA LYS A 105 14.90 4.50 16.39
C LYS A 105 15.69 4.97 15.17
N SER A 106 17.02 4.98 15.30
CA SER A 106 17.93 5.07 14.16
C SER A 106 18.01 3.73 13.43
N LEU A 107 17.75 3.74 12.14
CA LEU A 107 17.91 2.58 11.27
C LEU A 107 19.12 2.79 10.36
N ALA A 108 20.09 1.89 10.42
CA ALA A 108 21.22 1.86 9.49
C ALA A 108 20.74 1.58 8.05
N PRO A 109 21.57 1.82 7.02
CA PRO A 109 21.27 1.42 5.65
C PRO A 109 20.85 -0.05 5.58
N ASN A 110 19.77 -0.35 4.87
CA ASN A 110 19.15 -1.67 4.71
C ASN A 110 18.62 -2.33 6.00
N ALA A 111 18.68 -1.65 7.15
CA ALA A 111 18.16 -2.19 8.40
C ALA A 111 16.62 -2.17 8.43
N THR A 112 16.06 -3.12 9.18
CA THR A 112 14.62 -3.22 9.40
C THR A 112 14.26 -3.08 10.87
N TYR A 113 13.02 -2.70 11.15
CA TYR A 113 12.48 -2.63 12.49
C TYR A 113 11.01 -3.03 12.51
N LYS A 114 10.64 -3.94 13.40
CA LYS A 114 9.28 -4.45 13.53
C LYS A 114 8.51 -3.60 14.53
N ILE A 115 7.32 -3.15 14.12
CA ILE A 115 6.33 -2.52 14.99
C ILE A 115 5.10 -3.41 15.11
N THR A 116 4.45 -3.34 16.26
CA THR A 116 3.16 -3.98 16.51
C THR A 116 2.19 -2.98 17.11
N GLY A 117 0.91 -3.23 16.96
CA GLY A 117 -0.13 -2.42 17.58
C GLY A 117 -1.46 -3.15 17.60
N GLN A 118 -2.42 -2.54 18.29
CA GLN A 118 -3.76 -3.08 18.40
C GLN A 118 -4.80 -1.97 18.51
N PHE A 119 -6.00 -2.27 18.03
CA PHE A 119 -7.22 -1.48 18.18
C PHE A 119 -8.29 -2.35 18.82
N ILE A 120 -9.06 -1.80 19.73
CA ILE A 120 -10.30 -2.40 20.21
C ILE A 120 -11.44 -1.74 19.44
N LEU A 121 -12.25 -2.56 18.79
CA LEU A 121 -13.37 -2.15 17.95
C LEU A 121 -14.70 -2.36 18.67
N ASP A 122 -15.64 -1.44 18.50
CA ASP A 122 -17.06 -1.60 18.83
C ASP A 122 -17.76 -2.31 17.67
N THR A 123 -18.14 -3.56 17.92
CA THR A 123 -18.80 -4.43 16.96
C THR A 123 -20.15 -4.91 17.49
N LYS A 124 -20.70 -4.21 18.50
CA LYS A 124 -21.98 -4.54 19.10
C LYS A 124 -23.10 -4.57 18.05
N GLY A 125 -23.84 -5.67 18.06
CA GLY A 125 -24.95 -5.90 17.12
C GLY A 125 -24.51 -6.24 15.69
N MET A 126 -23.22 -6.43 15.42
CA MET A 126 -22.73 -6.87 14.11
C MET A 126 -22.65 -8.40 14.01
N THR A 127 -22.94 -8.93 12.83
CA THR A 127 -22.61 -10.31 12.47
C THR A 127 -21.12 -10.45 12.15
N LYS A 128 -20.61 -11.69 12.14
CA LYS A 128 -19.22 -11.98 11.75
C LYS A 128 -18.88 -11.44 10.36
N GLU A 129 -19.80 -11.58 9.42
CA GLU A 129 -19.64 -11.13 8.03
C GLU A 129 -19.56 -9.60 7.94
N GLN A 130 -20.31 -8.89 8.79
CA GLN A 130 -20.24 -7.43 8.88
C GLN A 130 -18.92 -6.97 9.48
N ILE A 131 -18.41 -7.66 10.51
CA ILE A 131 -17.12 -7.38 11.13
C ILE A 131 -15.98 -7.52 10.11
N VAL A 132 -15.99 -8.58 9.30
CA VAL A 132 -14.98 -8.79 8.24
C VAL A 132 -15.05 -7.68 7.19
N LYS A 133 -16.23 -7.10 6.94
CA LYS A 133 -16.44 -6.00 5.99
C LYS A 133 -16.06 -4.62 6.53
N LEU A 134 -15.71 -4.47 7.80
CA LEU A 134 -15.20 -3.19 8.35
C LEU A 134 -13.92 -2.73 7.64
N GLY A 135 -13.19 -3.67 7.04
CA GLY A 135 -12.03 -3.42 6.20
C GLY A 135 -10.73 -3.80 6.89
N ASN A 136 -9.63 -3.43 6.26
CA ASN A 136 -8.27 -3.70 6.71
C ASN A 136 -7.47 -2.39 6.78
N ILE A 137 -6.28 -2.45 7.38
CA ILE A 137 -5.34 -1.33 7.34
C ILE A 137 -5.02 -1.00 5.87
N GLU A 138 -5.10 0.27 5.49
CA GLU A 138 -4.84 0.73 4.12
C GLU A 138 -3.35 0.96 3.86
N GLY A 139 -2.57 1.17 4.91
CA GLY A 139 -1.13 1.34 4.82
C GLY A 139 -0.54 2.08 6.01
N PHE A 140 0.69 2.57 5.83
CA PHE A 140 1.46 3.22 6.88
C PHE A 140 2.20 4.43 6.31
N VAL A 141 2.37 5.46 7.14
CA VAL A 141 3.23 6.62 6.85
C VAL A 141 4.34 6.63 7.90
N VAL A 142 5.58 6.55 7.44
CA VAL A 142 6.76 6.60 8.31
C VAL A 142 7.25 8.05 8.39
N ASN A 143 7.30 8.61 9.60
CA ASN A 143 7.83 9.95 9.83
C ASN A 143 9.28 9.85 10.30
N THR A 144 10.17 10.54 9.59
CA THR A 144 11.60 10.55 9.86
C THR A 144 12.05 11.94 10.28
N LYS A 145 13.16 12.01 11.03
CA LYS A 145 13.88 13.25 11.29
C LYS A 145 15.17 13.21 10.48
N SER A 146 15.40 14.26 9.71
CA SER A 146 16.66 14.50 8.99
C SER A 146 17.71 15.09 9.92
#